data_AF-A0A162P9M2-F1
#
_entry.id   AF-A0A162P9M2-F1
#
_cell.length_a   1.000
_cell.length_b   1.000
_cell.length_c   1.000
_cell.angle_alpha   90.00
_cell.angle_beta   90.00
_cell.angle_gamma   90.00
#
_symmetry.space_group_name_H-M   'P 1'
#
loop_
_entity.id
_entity.type
_entity.pdbx_description
1 polymer ?
#
loop_
_entity_poly.entity_id
_entity_poly.type
_entity_poly.pdbx_seq_one_letter_code
_entity_poly.pdbx_strand_id
1 'polypeptide(L)'
;MERLLKSNKNDPALWYTALLLVLSQTDWDQAVVFLSIPLLIHLELNRSVKASRGLKNIFFLKMIVFIGFFVGLVRLADFNLYYFTRDIMYFIQAPLFIIIGFYMSKKIIDFRELIKVIVISSLVITIYNLIELVLNPALLTQLGLETRYGYSLSNPTALLAFTILFYARICKFKLFENFQEWFIMGISLFSVAISFSRTDYFLLLVMILIPFIDKYITILKIYWATVFVVLLIIFGGFFIKVESSAIEEDTFQSKINHSFNEILVQDYETSFEISQNWRGYEAFLGLTKFSEGNFIEMLIGQGFGTVVYTPNWIFNGEMDSLDVLPMFHNGFITVLLKTGLLGIIFFFLFLFKLLQVASRVTFQECSKLEKLAAMLLQAAVFTVMLITFVVHGIFTTTTPVLLLILIGATLKMKSVKAKIIKLN
;
A
#
# COMPACT_ATOMS: atom_id res chain seq x y z
N MET A 1 18.78 -4.22 -32.80
CA MET A 1 18.49 -2.78 -32.93
C MET A 1 16.97 -2.58 -33.01
N GLU A 2 16.22 -2.80 -31.92
CA GLU A 2 14.80 -2.44 -31.84
C GLU A 2 14.73 -0.93 -31.55
N ARG A 3 14.21 -0.14 -32.50
CA ARG A 3 13.87 1.27 -32.27
C ARG A 3 13.05 1.37 -30.99
N LEU A 4 13.56 2.09 -29.99
CA LEU A 4 12.75 2.65 -28.91
C LEU A 4 11.69 3.53 -29.60
N LEU A 5 10.50 2.97 -29.79
CA LEU A 5 9.35 3.69 -30.33
C LEU A 5 9.19 4.98 -29.52
N LYS A 6 9.18 6.13 -30.22
CA LYS A 6 8.90 7.43 -29.60
C LYS A 6 7.59 7.32 -28.84
N SER A 7 7.62 7.58 -27.54
CA SER A 7 6.43 7.77 -26.70
C SER A 7 5.45 8.70 -27.40
N ASN A 8 4.23 8.25 -27.69
CA ASN A 8 3.18 9.13 -28.18
C ASN A 8 2.54 9.81 -26.96
N LYS A 9 2.94 11.06 -26.68
CA LYS A 9 2.36 11.85 -25.59
C LYS A 9 0.85 12.07 -25.72
N ASN A 10 0.29 11.83 -26.91
CA ASN A 10 -1.14 11.96 -27.20
C ASN A 10 -1.86 10.60 -27.20
N ASP A 11 -1.29 9.56 -26.61
CA ASP A 11 -1.99 8.28 -26.49
C ASP A 11 -3.18 8.41 -25.52
N PRO A 12 -4.42 8.13 -25.96
CA PRO A 12 -5.61 8.19 -25.10
C PRO A 12 -5.48 7.35 -23.81
N ALA A 13 -4.73 6.24 -23.84
CA ALA A 13 -4.51 5.41 -22.67
C ALA A 13 -3.72 6.13 -21.56
N LEU A 14 -2.85 7.08 -21.90
CA LEU A 14 -2.11 7.90 -20.93
C LEU A 14 -3.08 8.84 -20.19
N TRP A 15 -3.93 9.55 -20.94
CA TRP A 15 -4.92 10.46 -20.39
C TRP A 15 -5.98 9.74 -19.56
N TYR A 16 -6.45 8.59 -20.05
CA TYR A 16 -7.38 7.75 -19.31
C TYR A 16 -6.75 7.26 -18.00
N THR A 17 -5.48 6.86 -18.02
CA THR A 17 -4.78 6.49 -16.80
C THR A 17 -4.63 7.68 -15.85
N ALA A 18 -4.26 8.86 -16.34
CA ALA A 18 -4.14 10.06 -15.51
C ALA A 18 -5.46 10.39 -14.81
N LEU A 19 -6.59 10.26 -15.53
CA LEU A 19 -7.94 10.40 -14.97
C LEU A 19 -8.20 9.37 -13.88
N LEU A 20 -7.93 8.08 -14.12
CA LEU A 20 -8.11 7.02 -13.12
C LEU A 20 -7.27 7.27 -11.86
N LEU A 21 -6.03 7.76 -12.01
CA LEU A 21 -5.15 8.09 -10.88
C LEU A 21 -5.65 9.28 -10.04
N VAL A 22 -6.34 10.24 -10.65
CA VAL A 22 -6.96 11.35 -9.93
C VAL A 22 -8.23 10.85 -9.23
N LEU A 23 -9.10 10.14 -9.96
CA LEU A 23 -10.33 9.56 -9.40
C LEU A 23 -10.06 8.57 -8.26
N SER A 24 -8.92 7.87 -8.27
CA SER A 24 -8.55 6.95 -7.19
C SER A 24 -8.21 7.63 -5.86
N GLN A 25 -8.23 8.96 -5.84
CA GLN A 25 -7.91 9.78 -4.68
C GLN A 25 -9.07 10.69 -4.28
N THR A 26 -10.26 10.46 -4.84
CA THR A 26 -11.50 11.15 -4.47
C THR A 26 -12.50 10.12 -3.92
N ASP A 27 -13.70 10.55 -3.56
CA ASP A 27 -14.80 9.67 -3.11
C ASP A 27 -15.25 8.64 -4.18
N TRP A 28 -14.68 8.71 -5.39
CA TRP A 28 -14.91 7.76 -6.49
C TRP A 28 -13.89 6.61 -6.52
N ASP A 29 -13.03 6.50 -5.52
CA ASP A 29 -11.96 5.49 -5.44
C ASP A 29 -12.45 4.06 -5.66
N GLN A 30 -13.58 3.67 -5.05
CA GLN A 30 -14.18 2.35 -5.20
C GLN A 30 -14.67 2.10 -6.63
N ALA A 31 -15.07 3.14 -7.38
CA ALA A 31 -15.51 2.99 -8.76
C ALA A 31 -14.32 2.77 -9.72
N VAL A 32 -13.11 3.17 -9.33
CA VAL A 32 -11.91 3.09 -10.19
C VAL A 32 -11.59 1.66 -10.61
N VAL A 33 -11.86 0.66 -9.76
CA VAL A 33 -11.68 -0.74 -10.12
C VAL A 33 -12.51 -1.11 -11.36
N PHE A 34 -13.75 -0.66 -11.46
CA PHE A 34 -14.63 -0.92 -12.61
C PHE A 34 -14.22 -0.08 -13.82
N LEU A 35 -13.90 1.20 -13.60
CA LEU A 35 -13.41 2.10 -14.65
C LEU A 35 -12.05 1.64 -15.20
N SER A 36 -11.30 0.81 -14.48
CA SER A 36 -10.04 0.24 -14.98
C SER A 36 -10.24 -0.91 -15.98
N ILE A 37 -11.43 -1.52 -16.06
CA ILE A 37 -11.71 -2.68 -16.92
C ILE A 37 -11.55 -2.34 -18.41
N PRO A 38 -12.14 -1.26 -18.96
CA PRO A 38 -11.93 -0.86 -20.36
C PRO A 38 -10.45 -0.64 -20.69
N LEU A 39 -9.69 -0.02 -19.77
CA LEU A 39 -8.25 0.16 -19.93
C LEU A 39 -7.53 -1.19 -19.97
N LEU A 40 -7.85 -2.10 -19.05
CA LEU A 40 -7.24 -3.43 -19.03
C LEU A 40 -7.52 -4.21 -20.32
N ILE A 41 -8.77 -4.18 -20.82
CA ILE A 41 -9.14 -4.80 -22.10
C ILE A 41 -8.31 -4.21 -23.24
N HIS A 42 -8.23 -2.88 -23.34
CA HIS A 42 -7.41 -2.21 -24.34
C HIS A 42 -5.92 -2.61 -24.25
N LEU A 43 -5.36 -2.69 -23.04
CA LEU A 43 -3.98 -3.10 -22.80
C LEU A 43 -3.72 -4.57 -23.17
N GLU A 44 -4.66 -5.46 -22.85
CA GLU A 44 -4.59 -6.89 -23.15
C GLU A 44 -4.71 -7.16 -24.66
N LEU A 45 -5.60 -6.47 -25.37
CA LEU A 45 -5.72 -6.58 -26.83
C LEU A 45 -4.44 -6.13 -27.55
N ASN A 46 -3.72 -5.15 -26.99
CA ASN A 46 -2.47 -4.62 -27.55
C ASN A 46 -1.20 -5.31 -27.00
N ARG A 47 -1.34 -6.36 -26.18
CA ARG A 47 -0.20 -7.02 -25.53
C ARG A 47 0.68 -7.74 -26.54
N SER A 48 2.01 -7.68 -26.36
CA SER A 48 2.89 -8.66 -27.04
C SER A 48 2.88 -9.98 -26.27
N VAL A 49 2.76 -11.11 -26.95
CA VAL A 49 2.86 -12.48 -26.37
C VAL A 49 4.11 -12.67 -25.49
N LYS A 50 5.21 -11.95 -25.78
CA LYS A 50 6.48 -11.98 -25.02
C LYS A 50 6.44 -11.19 -23.69
N ALA A 51 5.33 -10.54 -23.32
CA ALA A 51 5.21 -9.68 -22.14
C ALA A 51 4.98 -10.43 -20.81
N SER A 52 4.55 -11.69 -20.83
CA SER A 52 4.01 -12.41 -19.65
C SER A 52 5.03 -12.83 -18.58
N ARG A 53 6.35 -12.75 -18.85
CA ARG A 53 7.37 -13.27 -17.92
C ARG A 53 7.53 -12.43 -16.65
N GLY A 54 7.31 -11.11 -16.71
CA GLY A 54 7.39 -10.24 -15.54
C GLY A 54 6.22 -10.39 -14.57
N LEU A 55 5.04 -10.81 -15.06
CA LEU A 55 3.87 -11.14 -14.23
C LEU A 55 4.07 -12.40 -13.37
N LYS A 56 5.14 -13.18 -13.61
CA LYS A 56 5.56 -14.25 -12.69
C LYS A 56 6.02 -13.70 -11.34
N ASN A 57 6.50 -12.45 -11.29
CA ASN A 57 6.97 -11.85 -10.04
C ASN A 57 5.83 -11.54 -9.05
N ILE A 58 4.58 -11.46 -9.53
CA ILE A 58 3.39 -11.31 -8.68
C ILE A 58 2.63 -12.62 -8.48
N PHE A 59 3.28 -13.76 -8.72
CA PHE A 59 2.65 -15.07 -8.56
C PHE A 59 2.09 -15.28 -7.15
N PHE A 60 2.89 -15.00 -6.11
CA PHE A 60 2.47 -15.17 -4.72
C PHE A 60 1.29 -14.26 -4.36
N LEU A 61 1.27 -13.02 -4.84
CA LEU A 61 0.12 -12.13 -4.66
C LEU A 61 -1.17 -12.73 -5.26
N LYS A 62 -1.09 -13.31 -6.46
CA LYS A 62 -2.24 -13.99 -7.07
C LYS A 62 -2.66 -15.25 -6.31
N MET A 63 -1.73 -15.94 -5.67
CA MET A 63 -2.04 -17.11 -4.85
C MET A 63 -2.83 -16.73 -3.59
N ILE A 64 -2.56 -15.56 -2.97
CA ILE A 64 -3.38 -15.04 -1.87
C ILE A 64 -4.83 -14.88 -2.33
N VAL A 65 -5.05 -14.19 -3.45
CA VAL A 65 -6.41 -13.99 -4.00
C VAL A 65 -7.07 -15.33 -4.34
N PHE A 66 -6.33 -16.24 -4.97
CA PHE A 66 -6.83 -17.56 -5.34
C PHE A 66 -7.26 -18.39 -4.14
N ILE A 67 -6.44 -18.45 -3.08
CA ILE A 67 -6.76 -19.17 -1.84
C ILE A 67 -8.02 -18.60 -1.21
N GLY A 68 -8.06 -17.28 -0.98
CA GLY A 68 -9.20 -16.64 -0.32
C GLY A 68 -10.51 -16.83 -1.09
N PHE A 69 -10.45 -16.69 -2.41
CA PHE A 69 -11.59 -16.94 -3.29
C PHE A 69 -12.05 -18.40 -3.23
N PHE A 70 -11.13 -19.36 -3.37
CA PHE A 70 -11.49 -20.77 -3.44
C PHE A 70 -12.06 -21.30 -2.13
N VAL A 71 -11.45 -20.94 -0.99
CA VAL A 71 -11.99 -21.29 0.34
C VAL A 71 -13.36 -20.63 0.55
N GLY A 72 -13.50 -19.35 0.18
CA GLY A 72 -14.77 -18.65 0.24
C GLY A 72 -15.86 -19.28 -0.62
N LEU A 73 -15.50 -19.78 -1.81
CA LEU A 73 -16.43 -20.46 -2.72
C LEU A 73 -16.92 -21.79 -2.15
N VAL A 74 -16.03 -22.58 -1.55
CA VAL A 74 -16.40 -23.86 -0.89
C VAL A 74 -17.37 -23.63 0.26
N ARG A 75 -17.25 -22.49 0.96
CA ARG A 75 -18.07 -22.10 2.11
C ARG A 75 -19.15 -21.09 1.79
N LEU A 76 -19.50 -20.91 0.51
CA LEU A 76 -20.40 -19.84 0.08
C LEU A 76 -21.79 -19.94 0.75
N ALA A 77 -22.24 -21.15 1.08
CA ALA A 77 -23.50 -21.38 1.79
C ALA A 77 -23.50 -20.86 3.24
N ASP A 78 -22.32 -20.73 3.86
CA ASP A 78 -22.16 -20.27 5.24
C ASP A 78 -22.04 -18.74 5.34
N PHE A 79 -21.84 -18.06 4.21
CA PHE A 79 -21.46 -16.66 4.16
C PHE A 79 -22.54 -15.76 3.55
N ASN A 80 -22.61 -14.53 4.06
CA ASN A 80 -23.37 -13.49 3.39
C ASN A 80 -22.69 -13.14 2.05
N LEU A 81 -23.45 -13.22 0.96
CA LEU A 81 -22.96 -12.94 -0.40
C LEU A 81 -22.33 -11.55 -0.52
N TYR A 82 -22.85 -10.56 0.21
CA TYR A 82 -22.28 -9.21 0.26
C TYR A 82 -20.83 -9.24 0.76
N TYR A 83 -20.53 -9.95 1.85
CA TYR A 83 -19.17 -10.03 2.38
C TYR A 83 -18.22 -10.78 1.45
N PHE A 84 -18.69 -11.86 0.82
CA PHE A 84 -17.91 -12.62 -0.15
C PHE A 84 -17.52 -11.77 -1.36
N THR A 85 -18.51 -11.12 -1.98
CA THR A 85 -18.31 -10.27 -3.16
C THR A 85 -17.44 -9.05 -2.86
N ARG A 86 -17.63 -8.42 -1.71
CA ARG A 86 -16.80 -7.31 -1.25
C ARG A 86 -15.33 -7.71 -1.08
N ASP A 87 -15.06 -8.85 -0.47
CA ASP A 87 -13.67 -9.31 -0.28
C ASP A 87 -12.98 -9.58 -1.64
N ILE A 88 -13.71 -10.10 -2.64
CA ILE A 88 -13.20 -10.20 -4.02
C ILE A 88 -12.78 -8.82 -4.52
N MET A 89 -13.64 -7.81 -4.35
CA MET A 89 -13.35 -6.44 -4.78
C MET A 89 -12.11 -5.86 -4.10
N TYR A 90 -11.89 -6.12 -2.81
CA TYR A 90 -10.70 -5.60 -2.11
C TYR A 90 -9.42 -6.33 -2.52
N PHE A 91 -9.47 -7.66 -2.66
CA PHE A 91 -8.28 -8.46 -2.97
C PHE A 91 -7.86 -8.42 -4.44
N ILE A 92 -8.79 -8.16 -5.37
CA ILE A 92 -8.47 -8.11 -6.81
C ILE A 92 -7.77 -6.80 -7.23
N GLN A 93 -7.99 -5.71 -6.50
CA GLN A 93 -7.45 -4.39 -6.83
C GLN A 93 -5.91 -4.38 -6.89
N ALA A 94 -5.25 -4.97 -5.89
CA ALA A 94 -3.78 -5.04 -5.84
C ALA A 94 -3.14 -5.69 -7.10
N PRO A 95 -3.47 -6.93 -7.48
CA PRO A 95 -2.93 -7.53 -8.70
C PRO A 95 -3.39 -6.78 -9.96
N LEU A 96 -4.63 -6.29 -10.01
CA LEU A 96 -5.16 -5.55 -11.15
C LEU A 96 -4.33 -4.30 -11.49
N PHE A 97 -4.10 -3.42 -10.52
CA PHE A 97 -3.35 -2.17 -10.77
C PHE A 97 -1.86 -2.42 -11.03
N ILE A 98 -1.26 -3.45 -10.42
CA ILE A 98 0.10 -3.89 -10.78
C ILE A 98 0.14 -4.38 -12.24
N ILE A 99 -0.85 -5.13 -12.70
CA ILE A 99 -0.94 -5.61 -14.09
C ILE A 99 -1.09 -4.43 -15.05
N ILE A 100 -1.94 -3.45 -14.74
CA ILE A 100 -2.11 -2.22 -15.53
C ILE A 100 -0.78 -1.48 -15.68
N GLY A 101 -0.11 -1.17 -14.57
CA GLY A 101 1.20 -0.50 -14.62
C GLY A 101 2.25 -1.29 -15.40
N PHE A 102 2.22 -2.62 -15.30
CA PHE A 102 3.12 -3.50 -16.03
C PHE A 102 2.92 -3.43 -17.56
N TYR A 103 1.68 -3.37 -18.04
CA TYR A 103 1.40 -3.29 -19.47
C TYR A 103 1.66 -1.91 -20.06
N MET A 104 1.38 -0.85 -19.32
CA MET A 104 1.62 0.52 -19.78
C MET A 104 3.09 0.79 -20.13
N SER A 105 4.02 0.27 -19.31
CA SER A 105 5.43 0.67 -19.29
C SER A 105 6.30 0.26 -20.50
N LYS A 106 5.78 -0.37 -21.58
CA LYS A 106 6.67 -0.66 -22.74
C LYS A 106 6.07 -0.81 -24.13
N LYS A 107 4.86 -0.34 -24.35
CA LYS A 107 4.28 -0.30 -25.70
C LYS A 107 3.52 0.97 -26.03
N ILE A 108 3.06 1.66 -24.99
CA ILE A 108 2.18 2.82 -25.09
C ILE A 108 2.91 4.03 -24.49
N ILE A 109 3.52 3.87 -23.30
CA ILE A 109 4.09 4.98 -22.52
C ILE A 109 5.50 4.64 -22.04
N ASP A 110 6.42 5.61 -22.17
CA ASP A 110 7.76 5.55 -21.55
C ASP A 110 7.64 5.58 -20.02
N PHE A 111 8.40 4.75 -19.32
CA PHE A 111 8.46 4.71 -17.85
C PHE A 111 8.67 6.11 -17.25
N ARG A 112 9.46 6.97 -17.91
CA ARG A 112 9.63 8.37 -17.50
C ARG A 112 8.32 9.16 -17.50
N GLU A 113 7.53 9.04 -18.56
CA GLU A 113 6.27 9.77 -18.71
C GLU A 113 5.20 9.23 -17.76
N LEU A 114 5.18 7.91 -17.49
CA LEU A 114 4.30 7.32 -16.49
C LEU A 114 4.59 7.84 -15.08
N ILE A 115 5.87 7.91 -14.69
CA ILE A 115 6.25 8.49 -13.39
C ILE A 115 5.84 9.96 -13.30
N LYS A 116 5.99 10.74 -14.37
CA LYS A 116 5.52 12.13 -14.39
C LYS A 116 4.02 12.23 -14.17
N VAL A 117 3.23 11.38 -14.84
CA VAL A 117 1.78 11.34 -14.65
C VAL A 117 1.41 11.00 -13.21
N ILE A 118 2.08 10.03 -12.59
CA ILE A 118 1.88 9.72 -11.16
C ILE A 118 2.15 10.95 -10.27
N VAL A 119 3.27 11.65 -10.51
CA VAL A 119 3.62 12.87 -9.76
C VAL A 119 2.60 13.99 -9.97
N ILE A 120 2.15 14.21 -11.22
CA ILE A 120 1.17 15.25 -11.55
C ILE A 120 -0.20 14.91 -10.94
N SER A 121 -0.67 13.66 -11.03
CA SER A 121 -1.94 13.24 -10.43
C SER A 121 -1.92 13.43 -8.90
N SER A 122 -0.79 13.15 -8.24
CA SER A 122 -0.64 13.44 -6.81
C SER A 122 -0.59 14.94 -6.53
N LEU A 123 0.07 15.74 -7.36
CA LEU A 123 0.11 17.20 -7.22
C LEU A 123 -1.29 17.82 -7.33
N VAL A 124 -2.10 17.37 -8.30
CA VAL A 124 -3.49 17.87 -8.47
C VAL A 124 -4.30 17.66 -7.20
N ILE A 125 -4.22 16.48 -6.60
CA ILE A 125 -4.93 16.16 -5.35
C ILE A 125 -4.33 16.91 -4.17
N THR A 126 -3.00 17.05 -4.12
CA THR A 126 -2.34 17.86 -3.09
C THR A 126 -2.82 19.30 -3.12
N ILE A 127 -2.92 19.91 -4.31
CA ILE A 127 -3.45 21.25 -4.46
C ILE A 127 -4.91 21.29 -4.04
N TYR A 128 -5.74 20.35 -4.49
CA TYR A 128 -7.17 20.27 -4.15
C TYR A 128 -7.38 20.26 -2.62
N ASN A 129 -6.69 19.38 -1.88
CA ASN A 129 -6.81 19.30 -0.43
C ASN A 129 -6.31 20.58 0.28
N LEU A 130 -5.44 21.36 -0.36
CA LEU A 130 -4.90 22.60 0.18
C LEU A 130 -5.71 23.84 -0.19
N ILE A 131 -6.68 23.75 -1.11
CA ILE A 131 -7.49 24.90 -1.53
C ILE A 131 -8.21 25.53 -0.33
N GLU A 132 -8.75 24.73 0.57
CA GLU A 132 -9.46 25.24 1.75
C GLU A 132 -8.56 26.06 2.68
N LEU A 133 -7.28 25.67 2.83
CA LEU A 133 -6.31 26.44 3.61
C LEU A 133 -5.96 27.78 2.94
N VAL A 134 -6.01 27.83 1.61
CA VAL A 134 -5.77 29.06 0.84
C VAL A 134 -6.98 29.99 0.91
N LEU A 135 -8.19 29.44 0.79
CA LEU A 135 -9.44 30.21 0.86
C LEU A 135 -9.72 30.70 2.29
N ASN A 136 -9.31 29.95 3.30
CA ASN A 136 -9.50 30.27 4.71
C ASN A 136 -8.16 30.25 5.48
N PRO A 137 -7.29 31.27 5.32
CA PRO A 137 -5.96 31.28 5.96
C PRO A 137 -5.99 31.20 7.49
N ALA A 138 -7.10 31.56 8.14
CA ALA A 138 -7.30 31.40 9.57
C ALA A 138 -7.19 29.93 10.03
N LEU A 139 -7.43 28.96 9.15
CA LEU A 139 -7.25 27.54 9.46
C LEU A 139 -5.79 27.18 9.75
N LEU A 140 -4.82 27.95 9.24
CA LEU A 140 -3.40 27.71 9.49
C LEU A 140 -3.02 27.86 10.97
N THR A 141 -3.72 28.75 11.71
CA THR A 141 -3.47 28.93 13.15
C THR A 141 -4.21 27.90 14.00
N GLN A 142 -5.13 27.13 13.41
CA GLN A 142 -5.95 26.11 14.06
C GLN A 142 -5.50 24.68 13.70
N LEU A 143 -4.36 24.53 13.01
CA LEU A 143 -3.89 23.24 12.54
C LEU A 143 -3.74 22.23 13.69
N GLY A 144 -4.51 21.15 13.59
CA GLY A 144 -4.50 20.02 14.50
C GLY A 144 -5.28 18.83 13.94
N LEU A 145 -5.60 17.86 14.80
CA LEU A 145 -6.35 16.68 14.41
C LEU A 145 -7.79 17.02 13.97
N GLU A 146 -8.44 17.98 14.62
CA GLU A 146 -9.78 18.42 14.23
C GLU A 146 -9.80 18.99 12.81
N THR A 147 -8.89 19.90 12.48
CA THR A 147 -8.79 20.44 11.11
C THR A 147 -8.39 19.38 10.09
N ARG A 148 -7.56 18.39 10.49
CA ARG A 148 -7.21 17.26 9.62
C ARG A 148 -8.47 16.53 9.17
N TYR A 149 -9.35 16.17 10.12
CA TYR A 149 -10.55 15.39 9.83
C TYR A 149 -11.66 16.24 9.20
N GLY A 150 -11.84 17.49 9.66
CA GLY A 150 -12.87 18.38 9.15
C GLY A 150 -12.66 18.84 7.70
N TYR A 151 -11.40 18.88 7.23
CA TYR A 151 -11.05 19.35 5.89
C TYR A 151 -10.34 18.30 5.02
N SER A 152 -10.35 17.03 5.41
CA SER A 152 -9.75 15.93 4.63
C SER A 152 -8.29 16.18 4.20
N LEU A 153 -7.47 16.74 5.10
CA LEU A 153 -6.10 17.18 4.79
C LEU A 153 -5.10 16.02 4.61
N SER A 154 -5.53 14.78 4.82
CA SER A 154 -4.68 13.60 4.61
C SER A 154 -4.46 13.36 3.12
N ASN A 155 -3.20 13.21 2.71
CA ASN A 155 -2.86 12.84 1.35
C ASN A 155 -1.65 11.89 1.32
N PRO A 156 -1.86 10.56 1.38
CA PRO A 156 -0.78 9.58 1.33
C PRO A 156 -0.03 9.58 -0.01
N THR A 157 -0.61 10.13 -1.09
CA THR A 157 0.07 10.17 -2.39
C THR A 157 1.11 11.28 -2.48
N ALA A 158 0.96 12.36 -1.68
CA ALA A 158 1.95 13.44 -1.60
C ALA A 158 3.33 12.88 -1.22
N LEU A 159 3.37 11.91 -0.28
CA LEU A 159 4.60 11.24 0.10
C LEU A 159 5.22 10.45 -1.06
N LEU A 160 4.40 9.82 -1.91
CA LEU A 160 4.87 9.11 -3.09
C LEU A 160 5.48 10.09 -4.12
N ALA A 161 4.83 11.23 -4.37
CA ALA A 161 5.36 12.27 -5.26
C ALA A 161 6.70 12.83 -4.76
N PHE A 162 6.80 13.13 -3.47
CA PHE A 162 8.05 13.51 -2.82
C PHE A 162 9.14 12.44 -3.03
N THR A 163 8.83 11.18 -2.73
CA THR A 163 9.78 10.06 -2.82
C THR A 163 10.32 9.89 -4.25
N ILE A 164 9.44 9.98 -5.25
CA ILE A 164 9.81 9.92 -6.66
C ILE A 164 10.82 11.00 -7.02
N LEU A 165 10.54 12.26 -6.69
CA LEU A 165 11.39 13.39 -7.05
C LEU A 165 12.70 13.41 -6.25
N PHE A 166 12.63 13.08 -4.95
CA PHE A 166 13.81 12.94 -4.10
C PHE A 166 14.77 11.89 -4.66
N TYR A 167 14.28 10.72 -5.04
CA TYR A 167 15.12 9.66 -5.61
C TYR A 167 15.62 10.00 -7.01
N ALA A 168 14.81 10.67 -7.82
CA ALA A 168 15.22 11.15 -9.13
C ALA A 168 16.41 12.11 -9.01
N ARG A 169 16.39 13.02 -8.02
CA ARG A 169 17.50 13.92 -7.69
C ARG A 169 18.75 13.18 -7.21
N ILE A 170 18.62 12.22 -6.29
CA ILE A 170 19.74 11.37 -5.84
C ILE A 170 20.38 10.65 -7.04
N CYS A 171 19.57 10.14 -7.96
CA CYS A 171 20.03 9.48 -9.18
C CYS A 171 20.55 10.45 -10.26
N LYS A 172 20.50 11.77 -10.03
CA LYS A 172 20.80 12.83 -11.00
C LYS A 172 19.99 12.66 -12.31
N PHE A 173 18.75 12.21 -12.18
CA PHE A 173 17.78 11.98 -13.26
C PHE A 173 16.73 13.09 -13.25
N LYS A 174 16.73 13.93 -14.29
CA LYS A 174 15.83 15.08 -14.38
C LYS A 174 14.44 14.65 -14.88
N LEU A 175 13.43 14.72 -14.01
CA LEU A 175 12.04 14.43 -14.38
C LEU A 175 11.38 15.71 -14.92
N PHE A 176 11.50 16.81 -14.19
CA PHE A 176 10.92 18.12 -14.50
C PHE A 176 11.99 19.21 -14.48
N GLU A 177 11.61 20.46 -14.70
CA GLU A 177 12.53 21.58 -14.50
C GLU A 177 12.88 21.75 -13.01
N ASN A 178 14.09 22.25 -12.70
CA ASN A 178 14.59 22.30 -11.32
C ASN A 178 13.62 23.02 -10.36
N PHE A 179 13.06 24.15 -10.78
CA PHE A 179 12.08 24.89 -9.99
C PHE A 179 10.79 24.08 -9.75
N GLN A 180 10.31 23.38 -10.77
CA GLN A 180 9.12 22.53 -10.67
C GLN A 180 9.34 21.37 -9.68
N GLU A 181 10.49 20.71 -9.73
CA GLU A 181 10.81 19.61 -8.80
C GLU A 181 10.85 20.09 -7.35
N TRP A 182 11.50 21.23 -7.07
CA TRP A 182 11.55 21.80 -5.72
C TRP A 182 10.18 22.26 -5.24
N PHE A 183 9.38 22.88 -6.10
CA PHE A 183 8.02 23.28 -5.78
C PHE A 183 7.15 22.08 -5.42
N ILE A 184 7.14 21.03 -6.24
CA ILE A 184 6.36 19.81 -6.00
C ILE A 184 6.83 19.11 -4.71
N MET A 185 8.15 18.99 -4.51
CA MET A 185 8.67 18.41 -3.26
C MET A 185 8.26 19.22 -2.03
N GLY A 186 8.32 20.55 -2.11
CA GLY A 186 7.94 21.45 -1.02
C GLY A 186 6.46 21.34 -0.65
N ILE A 187 5.57 21.41 -1.64
CA ILE A 187 4.12 21.29 -1.40
C ILE A 187 3.73 19.88 -0.92
N SER A 188 4.39 18.84 -1.43
CA SER A 188 4.18 17.47 -0.96
C SER A 188 4.60 17.28 0.50
N LEU A 189 5.77 17.82 0.90
CA LEU A 189 6.21 17.79 2.29
C LEU A 189 5.29 18.59 3.21
N PHE A 190 4.82 19.75 2.76
CA PHE A 190 3.85 20.55 3.50
C PHE A 190 2.55 19.78 3.73
N SER A 191 2.02 19.13 2.68
CA SER A 191 0.82 18.29 2.78
C SER A 191 1.01 17.11 3.74
N VAL A 192 2.17 16.44 3.72
CA VAL A 192 2.50 15.40 4.70
C VAL A 192 2.55 15.98 6.12
N ALA A 193 3.15 17.15 6.32
CA ALA A 193 3.27 17.79 7.64
C ALA A 193 1.92 18.20 8.23
N ILE A 194 1.02 18.79 7.44
CA ILE A 194 -0.32 19.16 7.94
C ILE A 194 -1.26 17.96 8.07
N SER A 195 -0.87 16.79 7.54
CA SER A 195 -1.67 15.59 7.72
C SER A 195 -1.72 15.15 9.17
N PHE A 196 -0.74 15.48 10.03
CA PHE A 196 -0.65 14.95 11.41
C PHE A 196 -0.69 13.41 11.48
N SER A 197 -0.16 12.74 10.46
CA SER A 197 -0.16 11.29 10.34
C SER A 197 1.15 10.69 10.84
N ARG A 198 1.11 10.01 12.00
CA ARG A 198 2.26 9.27 12.55
C ARG A 198 2.84 8.28 11.54
N THR A 199 1.96 7.57 10.81
CA THR A 199 2.35 6.62 9.77
C THR A 199 3.08 7.29 8.61
N ASP A 200 2.62 8.46 8.15
CA ASP A 200 3.25 9.15 7.02
C ASP A 200 4.61 9.74 7.42
N TYR A 201 4.77 10.22 8.66
CA TYR A 201 6.07 10.67 9.18
C TYR A 201 7.07 9.52 9.26
N PHE A 202 6.64 8.36 9.76
CA PHE A 202 7.50 7.20 9.82
C PHE A 202 7.87 6.69 8.42
N LEU A 203 6.89 6.65 7.49
CA LEU A 203 7.15 6.31 6.10
C LEU A 203 8.11 7.30 5.45
N LEU A 204 7.97 8.60 5.68
CA LEU A 204 8.89 9.62 5.18
C LEU A 204 10.33 9.36 5.63
N LEU A 205 10.52 9.06 6.91
CA LEU A 205 11.83 8.70 7.45
C LEU A 205 12.41 7.47 6.73
N VAL A 206 11.63 6.39 6.59
CA VAL A 206 12.06 5.18 5.90
C VAL A 206 12.41 5.47 4.43
N MET A 207 11.60 6.26 3.73
CA MET A 207 11.84 6.64 2.34
C MET A 207 13.11 7.48 2.20
N ILE A 208 13.42 8.37 3.15
CA ILE A 208 14.67 9.14 3.13
C ILE A 208 15.89 8.24 3.33
N LEU A 209 15.79 7.20 4.17
CA LEU A 209 16.91 6.34 4.53
C LEU A 209 17.30 5.32 3.44
N ILE A 210 16.33 4.75 2.70
CA ILE A 210 16.57 3.69 1.70
C ILE A 210 17.70 4.03 0.70
N PRO A 211 17.76 5.24 0.10
CA PRO A 211 18.83 5.61 -0.82
C PRO A 211 20.24 5.51 -0.30
N PHE A 212 20.42 5.63 1.02
CA PHE A 212 21.73 5.62 1.67
C PHE A 212 22.19 4.21 2.05
N ILE A 213 21.39 3.18 1.72
CA ILE A 213 21.74 1.78 1.97
C ILE A 213 22.39 1.19 0.72
N ASP A 214 23.71 1.32 0.63
CA ASP A 214 24.48 0.95 -0.56
C ASP A 214 24.45 -0.56 -0.88
N LYS A 215 24.39 -1.40 0.15
CA LYS A 215 24.51 -2.85 0.00
C LYS A 215 23.14 -3.51 0.00
N TYR A 216 22.81 -4.20 -1.10
CA TYR A 216 21.57 -4.98 -1.19
C TYR A 216 21.42 -6.02 -0.07
N ILE A 217 22.52 -6.65 0.37
CA ILE A 217 22.48 -7.60 1.49
C ILE A 217 22.01 -6.92 2.78
N THR A 218 22.32 -5.64 3.00
CA THR A 218 21.82 -4.87 4.14
C THR A 218 20.32 -4.65 4.03
N ILE A 219 19.82 -4.30 2.84
CA ILE A 219 18.37 -4.17 2.58
C ILE A 219 17.64 -5.49 2.87
N LEU A 220 18.22 -6.63 2.47
CA LEU A 220 17.64 -7.95 2.78
C LEU A 220 17.63 -8.27 4.27
N LYS A 221 18.71 -7.93 4.99
CA LYS A 221 18.76 -8.10 6.45
C LYS A 221 17.70 -7.26 7.14
N ILE A 222 17.56 -5.98 6.73
CA ILE A 222 16.53 -5.08 7.25
C ILE A 222 15.14 -5.65 6.94
N TYR A 223 14.89 -6.10 5.71
CA TYR A 223 13.63 -6.73 5.34
C TYR A 223 13.27 -7.91 6.25
N TRP A 224 14.17 -8.89 6.41
CA TRP A 224 13.90 -10.05 7.27
C TRP A 224 13.80 -9.69 8.75
N ALA A 225 14.55 -8.70 9.23
CA ALA A 225 14.40 -8.16 10.57
C ALA A 225 13.01 -7.53 10.76
N THR A 226 12.51 -6.78 9.78
CA THR A 226 11.16 -6.21 9.83
C THR A 226 10.09 -7.29 9.77
N VAL A 227 10.24 -8.31 8.92
CA VAL A 227 9.33 -9.47 8.89
C VAL A 227 9.28 -10.15 10.26
N PHE A 228 10.44 -10.39 10.88
CA PHE A 228 10.53 -10.99 12.20
C PHE A 228 9.82 -10.12 13.26
N VAL A 229 10.08 -8.81 13.29
CA VAL A 229 9.43 -7.88 14.23
C VAL A 229 7.91 -7.85 14.03
N VAL A 230 7.42 -7.78 12.79
CA VAL A 230 5.99 -7.80 12.48
C VAL A 230 5.34 -9.10 12.97
N LEU A 231 5.96 -10.25 12.69
CA LEU A 231 5.47 -11.55 13.16
C LEU A 231 5.50 -11.65 14.69
N LEU A 232 6.54 -11.11 15.33
CA LEU A 232 6.66 -11.07 16.78
C LEU A 232 5.58 -10.19 17.41
N ILE A 233 5.22 -9.05 16.81
CA ILE A 233 4.12 -8.22 17.34
C ILE A 233 2.77 -8.93 17.17
N ILE A 234 2.50 -9.50 15.99
CA ILE A 234 1.23 -10.19 15.70
C ILE A 234 1.02 -11.40 16.59
N PHE A 235 2.01 -12.29 16.69
CA PHE A 235 1.88 -13.56 17.42
C PHE A 235 2.41 -13.51 18.85
N GLY A 236 3.33 -12.59 19.15
CA GLY A 236 3.92 -12.42 20.48
C GLY A 236 3.11 -11.53 21.41
N GLY A 237 2.20 -10.69 20.89
CA GLY A 237 1.31 -9.85 21.69
C GLY A 237 0.53 -10.62 22.77
N PHE A 238 0.14 -11.86 22.48
CA PHE A 238 -0.51 -12.77 23.44
C PHE A 238 0.31 -13.07 24.71
N PHE A 239 1.64 -12.99 24.64
CA PHE A 239 2.52 -13.35 25.74
C PHE A 239 2.99 -12.13 26.54
N ILE A 240 2.74 -10.92 26.06
CA ILE A 240 3.16 -9.67 26.71
C ILE A 240 1.91 -9.03 27.30
N LYS A 241 1.71 -9.17 28.61
CA LYS A 241 0.75 -8.33 29.34
C LYS A 241 1.39 -6.96 29.56
N VAL A 242 0.89 -5.95 28.86
CA VAL A 242 1.25 -4.56 29.14
C VAL A 242 0.11 -3.99 29.97
N GLU A 243 0.39 -3.52 31.18
CA GLU A 243 -0.58 -2.71 31.91
C GLU A 243 -0.79 -1.41 31.13
N SER A 244 -1.98 -1.24 30.57
CA SER A 244 -2.44 0.02 30.02
C SER A 244 -2.66 0.99 31.17
N SER A 245 -1.64 1.77 31.53
CA SER A 245 -1.89 2.95 32.34
C SER A 245 -2.70 3.94 31.51
N ALA A 246 -3.85 4.38 32.03
CA ALA A 246 -4.54 5.54 31.51
C ALA A 246 -3.61 6.75 31.70
N ILE A 247 -3.09 7.32 30.61
CA ILE A 247 -2.15 8.44 30.70
C ILE A 247 -2.93 9.75 30.60
N GLU A 248 -2.98 10.50 31.70
CA GLU A 248 -3.57 11.86 31.76
C GLU A 248 -2.63 12.97 31.24
N GLU A 249 -1.36 12.67 30.93
CA GLU A 249 -0.38 13.67 30.51
C GLU A 249 -0.15 13.76 28.99
N ASP A 250 -0.20 14.99 28.47
CA ASP A 250 -0.15 15.34 27.05
C ASP A 250 1.29 15.52 26.50
N THR A 251 2.27 14.78 27.05
CA THR A 251 3.69 14.92 26.66
C THR A 251 4.02 14.20 25.34
N PHE A 252 5.11 14.57 24.68
CA PHE A 252 5.58 13.86 23.48
C PHE A 252 5.89 12.37 23.77
N GLN A 253 6.42 12.09 24.97
CA GLN A 253 6.73 10.73 25.41
C GLN A 253 5.47 9.89 25.62
N SER A 254 4.41 10.45 26.21
CA SER A 254 3.14 9.74 26.34
C SER A 254 2.54 9.41 24.97
N LYS A 255 2.59 10.34 24.00
CA LYS A 255 2.11 10.10 22.62
C LYS A 255 2.89 8.99 21.91
N ILE A 256 4.20 8.89 22.14
CA ILE A 256 5.01 7.77 21.62
C ILE A 256 4.57 6.45 22.27
N ASN A 257 4.50 6.40 23.60
CA ASN A 257 4.11 5.18 24.32
C ASN A 257 2.71 4.70 23.91
N HIS A 258 1.77 5.64 23.77
CA HIS A 258 0.41 5.35 23.31
C HIS A 258 0.39 4.79 21.87
N SER A 259 1.31 5.24 21.01
CA SER A 259 1.47 4.68 19.65
C SER A 259 1.91 3.23 19.66
N PHE A 260 2.75 2.84 20.64
CA PHE A 260 3.17 1.45 20.80
C PHE A 260 2.03 0.60 21.39
N ASN A 261 1.33 1.09 22.39
CA ASN A 261 0.21 0.36 23.00
C ASN A 261 -0.92 0.09 21.99
N GLU A 262 -1.22 1.07 21.13
CA GLU A 262 -2.29 0.96 20.13
C GLU A 262 -2.07 -0.20 19.13
N ILE A 263 -0.82 -0.61 18.88
CA ILE A 263 -0.49 -1.69 17.92
C ILE A 263 -0.26 -3.04 18.58
N LEU A 264 -0.25 -3.12 19.92
CA LEU A 264 -0.09 -4.38 20.64
C LEU A 264 -1.37 -5.19 20.60
N VAL A 265 -1.27 -6.47 20.25
CA VAL A 265 -2.43 -7.35 20.13
C VAL A 265 -2.77 -7.97 21.48
N GLN A 266 -3.84 -7.50 22.12
CA GLN A 266 -4.22 -7.86 23.49
C GLN A 266 -5.75 -7.87 23.69
N ASP A 267 -6.19 -8.65 24.68
CA ASP A 267 -7.56 -8.62 25.21
C ASP A 267 -7.64 -7.52 26.28
N TYR A 268 -8.27 -6.40 25.94
CA TYR A 268 -8.45 -5.27 26.86
C TYR A 268 -9.77 -5.44 27.61
N GLU A 269 -9.77 -5.15 28.91
CA GLU A 269 -10.90 -5.51 29.80
C GLU A 269 -12.01 -4.45 29.80
N THR A 270 -11.67 -3.17 29.63
CA THR A 270 -12.63 -2.06 29.75
C THR A 270 -12.93 -1.39 28.41
N SER A 271 -14.17 -0.89 28.23
CA SER A 271 -14.54 -0.14 27.02
C SER A 271 -13.65 1.10 26.79
N PHE A 272 -13.15 1.70 27.87
CA PHE A 272 -12.22 2.83 27.79
C PHE A 272 -10.87 2.41 27.18
N GLU A 273 -10.26 1.33 27.67
CA GLU A 273 -9.01 0.81 27.13
C GLU A 273 -9.15 0.31 25.69
N ILE A 274 -10.27 -0.36 25.38
CA ILE A 274 -10.59 -0.80 24.02
C ILE A 274 -10.69 0.40 23.07
N SER A 275 -11.36 1.48 23.47
CA SER A 275 -11.49 2.69 22.65
C SER A 275 -10.13 3.35 22.39
N GLN A 276 -9.25 3.42 23.40
CA GLN A 276 -7.90 3.97 23.24
C GLN A 276 -6.98 3.07 22.41
N ASN A 277 -7.17 1.75 22.46
CA ASN A 277 -6.30 0.77 21.80
C ASN A 277 -7.03 -0.06 20.75
N TRP A 278 -7.97 0.58 20.03
CA TRP A 278 -8.88 -0.11 19.12
C TRP A 278 -8.18 -1.02 18.12
N ARG A 279 -7.06 -0.58 17.52
CA ARG A 279 -6.32 -1.38 16.52
C ARG A 279 -5.76 -2.68 17.11
N GLY A 280 -5.26 -2.62 18.34
CA GLY A 280 -4.74 -3.77 19.07
C GLY A 280 -5.85 -4.77 19.43
N TYR A 281 -6.96 -4.25 19.92
CA TYR A 281 -8.14 -5.04 20.26
C TYR A 281 -8.79 -5.69 19.02
N GLU A 282 -8.92 -4.94 17.93
CA GLU A 282 -9.45 -5.42 16.65
C GLU A 282 -8.60 -6.59 16.13
N ALA A 283 -7.26 -6.45 16.19
CA ALA A 283 -6.35 -7.53 15.84
C ALA A 283 -6.51 -8.76 16.76
N PHE A 284 -6.78 -8.55 18.05
CA PHE A 284 -7.03 -9.63 19.00
C PHE A 284 -8.31 -10.40 18.63
N LEU A 285 -9.40 -9.70 18.35
CA LEU A 285 -10.64 -10.34 17.88
C LEU A 285 -10.42 -11.16 16.60
N GLY A 286 -9.63 -10.64 15.66
CA GLY A 286 -9.26 -11.35 14.44
C GLY A 286 -8.44 -12.62 14.69
N LEU A 287 -7.48 -12.57 15.62
CA LEU A 287 -6.68 -13.74 15.99
C LEU A 287 -7.47 -14.78 16.77
N THR A 288 -8.36 -14.35 17.65
CA THR A 288 -9.30 -15.23 18.36
C THR A 288 -10.22 -15.93 17.37
N LYS A 289 -10.78 -15.20 16.39
CA LYS A 289 -11.57 -15.84 15.33
C LYS A 289 -10.74 -16.84 14.52
N PHE A 290 -9.51 -16.50 14.20
CA PHE A 290 -8.62 -17.39 13.46
C PHE A 290 -8.30 -18.68 14.23
N SER A 291 -8.11 -18.60 15.56
CA SER A 291 -7.78 -19.76 16.40
C SER A 291 -8.95 -20.72 16.65
N GLU A 292 -10.19 -20.27 16.44
CA GLU A 292 -11.38 -21.15 16.41
C GLU A 292 -11.40 -22.10 15.20
N GLY A 293 -10.64 -21.78 14.15
CA GLY A 293 -10.60 -22.57 12.92
C GLY A 293 -9.95 -23.94 13.12
N ASN A 294 -10.38 -24.94 12.34
CA ASN A 294 -9.70 -26.23 12.29
C ASN A 294 -8.31 -26.11 11.61
N PHE A 295 -7.51 -27.18 11.67
CA PHE A 295 -6.15 -27.19 11.12
C PHE A 295 -6.07 -26.74 9.63
N ILE A 296 -7.03 -27.12 8.80
CA ILE A 296 -7.07 -26.70 7.40
C ILE A 296 -7.34 -25.19 7.32
N GLU A 297 -8.34 -24.70 8.03
CA GLU A 297 -8.67 -23.27 8.08
C GLU A 297 -7.51 -22.43 8.64
N MET A 298 -6.72 -22.94 9.57
CA MET A 298 -5.51 -22.25 10.03
C MET A 298 -4.44 -22.13 8.92
N LEU A 299 -4.31 -23.16 8.07
CA LEU A 299 -3.32 -23.16 6.99
C LEU A 299 -3.73 -22.30 5.78
N ILE A 300 -4.96 -22.48 5.29
CA ILE A 300 -5.46 -21.84 4.05
C ILE A 300 -6.48 -20.73 4.30
N GLY A 301 -6.79 -20.43 5.55
CA GLY A 301 -7.72 -19.37 5.95
C GLY A 301 -9.16 -19.86 6.03
N GLN A 302 -10.02 -18.97 6.51
CA GLN A 302 -11.46 -19.19 6.59
C GLN A 302 -12.19 -18.75 5.32
N GLY A 303 -11.51 -18.06 4.40
CA GLY A 303 -12.01 -17.68 3.07
C GLY A 303 -12.60 -16.28 3.00
N PHE A 304 -12.79 -15.79 1.77
CA PHE A 304 -13.56 -14.58 1.50
C PHE A 304 -14.99 -14.74 2.00
N GLY A 305 -15.57 -13.68 2.56
CA GLY A 305 -16.87 -13.69 3.22
C GLY A 305 -16.81 -13.86 4.74
N THR A 306 -15.69 -14.34 5.28
CA THR A 306 -15.49 -14.45 6.74
C THR A 306 -15.52 -13.07 7.39
N VAL A 307 -16.22 -12.90 8.50
CA VAL A 307 -16.23 -11.65 9.27
C VAL A 307 -16.08 -11.95 10.76
N VAL A 308 -15.70 -10.94 11.53
CA VAL A 308 -15.67 -11.01 12.99
C VAL A 308 -16.76 -10.09 13.54
N TYR A 309 -17.48 -10.55 14.55
CA TYR A 309 -18.50 -9.73 15.21
C TYR A 309 -17.90 -9.09 16.46
N THR A 310 -18.10 -7.79 16.64
CA THR A 310 -17.68 -7.11 17.87
C THR A 310 -18.70 -7.34 18.97
N PRO A 311 -18.27 -7.50 20.23
CA PRO A 311 -19.20 -7.52 21.35
C PRO A 311 -20.06 -6.24 21.44
N ASN A 312 -21.38 -6.39 21.50
CA ASN A 312 -22.35 -5.28 21.47
C ASN A 312 -22.20 -4.25 22.61
N TRP A 313 -21.51 -4.60 23.70
CA TRP A 313 -21.32 -3.73 24.87
C TRP A 313 -20.19 -2.71 24.71
N ILE A 314 -19.30 -2.88 23.72
CA ILE A 314 -18.10 -2.03 23.58
C ILE A 314 -18.47 -0.58 23.27
N PHE A 315 -19.52 -0.37 22.48
CA PHE A 315 -19.97 0.96 22.04
C PHE A 315 -21.37 1.32 22.58
N ASN A 316 -21.76 0.73 23.73
CA ASN A 316 -23.02 1.03 24.44
C ASN A 316 -24.29 1.00 23.56
N GLY A 317 -24.30 0.21 22.48
CA GLY A 317 -25.45 0.12 21.57
C GLY A 317 -25.72 1.35 20.70
N GLU A 318 -24.80 2.33 20.62
CA GLU A 318 -25.04 3.61 19.93
C GLU A 318 -24.65 3.66 18.43
N MET A 319 -24.19 2.58 17.79
CA MET A 319 -23.87 2.62 16.35
C MET A 319 -24.12 1.31 15.59
N ASP A 320 -25.05 1.35 14.63
CA ASP A 320 -25.42 0.30 13.65
C ASP A 320 -24.29 -0.14 12.67
N SER A 321 -23.03 0.27 12.85
CA SER A 321 -21.99 0.14 11.81
C SER A 321 -20.68 -0.55 12.20
N LEU A 322 -20.44 -0.84 13.49
CA LEU A 322 -19.20 -1.50 13.95
C LEU A 322 -19.39 -2.95 14.41
N ASP A 323 -20.63 -3.46 14.41
CA ASP A 323 -20.96 -4.82 14.85
C ASP A 323 -20.25 -5.93 14.04
N VAL A 324 -19.79 -5.59 12.83
CA VAL A 324 -19.12 -6.52 11.92
C VAL A 324 -17.81 -5.92 11.44
N LEU A 325 -16.72 -6.63 11.70
CA LEU A 325 -15.36 -6.37 11.24
C LEU A 325 -15.03 -7.26 10.05
N PRO A 326 -15.11 -6.72 8.83
CA PRO A 326 -14.76 -7.47 7.64
C PRO A 326 -13.28 -7.47 7.28
N MET A 327 -12.58 -6.47 7.79
CA MET A 327 -11.16 -6.21 7.63
C MET A 327 -10.66 -5.57 8.92
N PHE A 328 -9.34 -5.52 9.05
CA PHE A 328 -8.65 -5.02 10.23
C PHE A 328 -7.66 -3.93 9.83
N HIS A 329 -7.46 -2.95 10.70
CA HIS A 329 -6.41 -1.94 10.57
C HIS A 329 -5.04 -2.59 10.40
N ASN A 330 -4.79 -3.71 11.08
CA ASN A 330 -3.67 -4.57 10.75
C ASN A 330 -4.04 -5.50 9.58
N GLY A 331 -3.65 -5.11 8.37
CA GLY A 331 -3.88 -5.85 7.15
C GLY A 331 -3.30 -7.27 7.15
N PHE A 332 -2.29 -7.57 7.98
CA PHE A 332 -1.83 -8.95 8.16
C PHE A 332 -2.88 -9.81 8.84
N ILE A 333 -3.63 -9.29 9.81
CA ILE A 333 -4.75 -10.03 10.42
C ILE A 333 -5.83 -10.31 9.38
N THR A 334 -6.12 -9.35 8.51
CA THR A 334 -7.03 -9.56 7.37
C THR A 334 -6.53 -10.69 6.46
N VAL A 335 -5.26 -10.66 6.03
CA VAL A 335 -4.69 -11.73 5.19
C VAL A 335 -4.73 -13.08 5.91
N LEU A 336 -4.36 -13.12 7.20
CA LEU A 336 -4.34 -14.33 8.00
C LEU A 336 -5.73 -14.96 8.13
N LEU A 337 -6.76 -14.16 8.45
CA LEU A 337 -8.12 -14.67 8.59
C LEU A 337 -8.66 -15.21 7.26
N LYS A 338 -8.44 -14.50 6.16
CA LYS A 338 -9.01 -14.86 4.84
C LYS A 338 -8.24 -15.98 4.15
N THR A 339 -6.93 -16.07 4.35
CA THR A 339 -6.03 -16.92 3.53
C THR A 339 -5.02 -17.74 4.34
N GLY A 340 -5.09 -17.68 5.67
CA GLY A 340 -4.33 -18.52 6.58
C GLY A 340 -2.84 -18.18 6.65
N LEU A 341 -2.09 -19.06 7.31
CA LEU A 341 -0.63 -18.95 7.42
C LEU A 341 0.05 -18.93 6.03
N LEU A 342 -0.49 -19.68 5.07
CA LEU A 342 0.04 -19.67 3.69
C LEU A 342 -0.11 -18.30 3.02
N GLY A 343 -1.21 -17.60 3.27
CA GLY A 343 -1.43 -16.23 2.83
C GLY A 343 -0.35 -15.26 3.30
N ILE A 344 -0.01 -15.31 4.59
CA ILE A 344 1.06 -14.49 5.19
C ILE A 344 2.42 -14.83 4.58
N ILE A 345 2.73 -16.11 4.43
CA ILE A 345 3.96 -16.57 3.77
C ILE A 345 4.02 -16.04 2.34
N PHE A 346 2.94 -16.16 1.57
CA PHE A 346 2.87 -15.64 0.20
C PHE A 346 2.96 -14.12 0.14
N PHE A 347 2.44 -13.40 1.12
CA PHE A 347 2.58 -11.95 1.20
C PHE A 347 4.04 -11.54 1.35
N PHE A 348 4.76 -12.15 2.29
CA PHE A 348 6.19 -11.88 2.45
C PHE A 348 7.00 -12.36 1.23
N LEU A 349 6.72 -13.54 0.68
CA LEU A 349 7.40 -14.01 -0.54
C LEU A 349 7.14 -13.08 -1.75
N PHE A 350 5.95 -12.49 -1.85
CA PHE A 350 5.65 -11.46 -2.86
C PHE A 350 6.58 -10.24 -2.68
N LEU A 351 6.65 -9.65 -1.48
CA LEU A 351 7.52 -8.51 -1.21
C LEU A 351 9.00 -8.82 -1.41
N PHE A 352 9.45 -10.00 -0.94
CA PHE A 352 10.80 -10.49 -1.19
C PHE A 352 11.09 -10.62 -2.68
N LYS A 353 10.11 -11.08 -3.48
CA LYS A 353 10.28 -11.20 -4.93
C LYS A 353 10.47 -9.83 -5.60
N LEU A 354 9.77 -8.80 -5.13
CA LEU A 354 9.97 -7.43 -5.60
C LEU A 354 11.40 -6.94 -5.26
N LEU A 355 11.90 -7.18 -4.04
CA LEU A 355 13.27 -6.85 -3.66
C LEU A 355 14.32 -7.58 -4.51
N GLN A 356 14.10 -8.86 -4.82
CA GLN A 356 14.97 -9.61 -5.73
C GLN A 356 15.01 -9.00 -7.15
N VAL A 357 13.91 -8.41 -7.62
CA VAL A 357 13.89 -7.72 -8.91
C VAL A 357 14.66 -6.41 -8.82
N ALA A 358 14.55 -5.68 -7.71
CA ALA A 358 15.29 -4.45 -7.48
C ALA A 358 16.81 -4.66 -7.45
N SER A 359 17.28 -5.82 -6.97
CA SER A 359 18.71 -6.09 -6.74
C SER A 359 19.53 -6.57 -7.92
N ARG A 360 18.89 -7.06 -9.00
CA ARG A 360 19.58 -7.54 -10.22
C ARG A 360 20.27 -6.43 -11.04
N VAL A 361 20.52 -5.28 -10.43
CA VAL A 361 20.84 -3.98 -11.01
C VAL A 361 22.15 -3.44 -10.42
N THR A 362 22.61 -3.99 -9.30
CA THR A 362 23.88 -3.62 -8.67
C THR A 362 25.10 -4.18 -9.42
N PHE A 363 24.91 -5.10 -10.36
CA PHE A 363 26.00 -5.69 -11.14
C PHE A 363 25.97 -5.14 -12.59
N GLN A 364 26.92 -4.24 -12.89
CA GLN A 364 27.29 -3.64 -14.20
C GLN A 364 26.39 -2.52 -14.77
N GLU A 365 27.06 -1.43 -15.22
CA GLU A 365 26.60 -0.25 -15.99
C GLU A 365 25.08 0.00 -16.05
N CYS A 366 24.47 0.34 -14.92
CA CYS A 366 23.06 0.73 -14.88
C CYS A 366 22.86 2.22 -15.16
N SER A 367 21.92 2.50 -16.08
CA SER A 367 21.46 3.85 -16.37
C SER A 367 20.84 4.51 -15.12
N LYS A 368 20.82 5.84 -15.10
CA LYS A 368 20.21 6.61 -14.00
C LYS A 368 18.75 6.23 -13.75
N LEU A 369 17.98 5.96 -14.82
CA LEU A 369 16.59 5.53 -14.74
C LEU A 369 16.45 4.15 -14.09
N GLU A 370 17.40 3.25 -14.32
CA GLU A 370 17.41 1.92 -13.71
C GLU A 370 17.71 1.94 -12.22
N LYS A 371 18.62 2.83 -11.79
CA LYS A 371 18.90 3.08 -10.38
C LYS A 371 17.64 3.64 -9.70
N LEU A 372 17.01 4.65 -10.30
CA LEU A 372 15.75 5.22 -9.82
C LEU A 372 14.67 4.15 -9.65
N ALA A 373 14.41 3.34 -10.67
CA ALA A 373 13.38 2.30 -10.59
C ALA A 373 13.68 1.22 -9.54
N ALA A 374 14.97 0.89 -9.32
CA ALA A 374 15.35 -0.06 -8.28
C ALA A 374 15.09 0.50 -6.88
N MET A 375 15.46 1.76 -6.64
CA MET A 375 15.21 2.44 -5.36
C MET A 375 13.70 2.61 -5.12
N LEU A 376 12.93 3.00 -6.14
CA LEU A 376 11.47 3.10 -6.03
C LEU A 376 10.80 1.76 -5.72
N LEU A 377 11.30 0.65 -6.27
CA LEU A 377 10.77 -0.66 -5.96
C LEU A 377 11.14 -1.12 -4.54
N GLN A 378 12.33 -0.75 -4.04
CA GLN A 378 12.71 -0.96 -2.64
C GLN A 378 11.80 -0.17 -1.69
N ALA A 379 11.64 1.13 -1.95
CA ALA A 379 10.70 2.01 -1.25
C ALA A 379 9.29 1.40 -1.22
N ALA A 380 8.76 1.02 -2.37
CA ALA A 380 7.43 0.43 -2.47
C ALA A 380 7.26 -0.83 -1.59
N VAL A 381 8.29 -1.67 -1.46
CA VAL A 381 8.24 -2.86 -0.59
C VAL A 381 8.07 -2.46 0.87
N PHE A 382 8.88 -1.53 1.36
CA PHE A 382 8.77 -1.06 2.75
C PHE A 382 7.50 -0.27 3.00
N THR A 383 7.05 0.53 2.03
CA THR A 383 5.75 1.21 2.09
C THR A 383 4.64 0.18 2.26
N VAL A 384 4.51 -0.79 1.34
CA VAL A 384 3.47 -1.83 1.39
C VAL A 384 3.50 -2.60 2.71
N MET A 385 4.69 -2.97 3.19
CA MET A 385 4.84 -3.67 4.47
C MET A 385 4.32 -2.84 5.66
N LEU A 386 4.67 -1.56 5.72
CA LEU A 386 4.28 -0.67 6.83
C LEU A 386 2.81 -0.27 6.78
N ILE A 387 2.26 0.06 5.61
CA ILE A 387 0.83 0.37 5.50
C ILE A 387 -0.03 -0.87 5.78
N THR A 388 0.44 -2.07 5.44
CA THR A 388 -0.25 -3.32 5.78
C THR A 388 -0.22 -3.60 7.28
N PHE A 389 0.83 -3.16 7.97
CA PHE A 389 0.91 -3.32 9.41
C PHE A 389 -0.04 -2.39 10.17
N VAL A 390 -0.19 -1.12 9.72
CA VAL A 390 -0.83 -0.07 10.53
C VAL A 390 -2.21 0.37 10.00
N VAL A 391 -2.43 0.35 8.68
CA VAL A 391 -3.59 0.98 8.01
C VAL A 391 -4.13 0.14 6.84
N HIS A 392 -4.43 -1.13 7.07
CA HIS A 392 -5.06 -2.12 6.17
C HIS A 392 -4.21 -2.62 4.99
N GLY A 393 -3.32 -1.78 4.46
CA GLY A 393 -2.38 -2.17 3.40
C GLY A 393 -2.93 -2.08 1.99
N ILE A 394 -2.68 -3.12 1.19
CA ILE A 394 -3.04 -3.16 -0.24
C ILE A 394 -4.37 -3.89 -0.53
N PHE A 395 -5.02 -4.45 0.49
CA PHE A 395 -6.30 -5.16 0.39
C PHE A 395 -7.36 -4.40 1.19
N THR A 396 -7.72 -3.22 0.70
CA THR A 396 -8.57 -2.25 1.42
C THR A 396 -9.60 -1.62 0.47
N THR A 397 -10.53 -0.85 1.03
CA THR A 397 -11.44 0.02 0.28
C THR A 397 -10.66 1.07 -0.51
N THR A 398 -9.77 1.79 0.16
CA THR A 398 -8.96 2.91 -0.36
C THR A 398 -7.61 2.42 -0.89
N THR A 399 -7.63 1.65 -1.97
CA THR A 399 -6.42 1.02 -2.50
C THR A 399 -5.36 2.05 -2.94
N PRO A 400 -4.06 1.86 -2.62
CA PRO A 400 -2.99 2.76 -3.06
C PRO A 400 -2.64 2.58 -4.55
N VAL A 401 -3.57 2.98 -5.44
CA VAL A 401 -3.51 2.75 -6.90
C VAL A 401 -2.21 3.27 -7.54
N LEU A 402 -1.79 4.49 -7.20
CA LEU A 402 -0.57 5.11 -7.75
C LEU A 402 0.68 4.27 -7.44
N LEU A 403 0.77 3.75 -6.22
CA LEU A 403 1.87 2.89 -5.77
C LEU A 403 1.87 1.55 -6.50
N LEU A 404 0.70 0.93 -6.65
CA LEU A 404 0.56 -0.37 -7.32
C LEU A 404 0.89 -0.28 -8.82
N ILE A 405 0.45 0.79 -9.49
CA ILE A 405 0.83 1.05 -10.88
C ILE A 405 2.35 1.27 -11.00
N LEU A 406 2.97 1.99 -10.06
CA LEU A 406 4.43 2.17 -10.00
C LEU A 406 5.17 0.82 -9.85
N ILE A 407 4.69 -0.06 -8.96
CA ILE A 407 5.23 -1.44 -8.80
C ILE A 407 5.13 -2.20 -10.13
N GLY A 408 3.98 -2.17 -10.80
CA GLY A 408 3.79 -2.78 -12.11
C GLY A 408 4.79 -2.28 -13.16
N ALA A 409 4.91 -0.96 -13.26
CA ALA A 409 5.79 -0.30 -14.23
C ALA A 409 7.27 -0.63 -13.99
N THR A 410 7.72 -0.59 -12.74
CA THR A 410 9.11 -0.94 -12.37
C THR A 410 9.44 -2.41 -12.69
N LEU A 411 8.50 -3.34 -12.44
CA LEU A 411 8.66 -4.75 -12.79
C LEU A 411 8.82 -4.96 -14.30
N LYS A 412 8.06 -4.21 -15.11
CA LYS A 412 8.15 -4.29 -16.58
C LYS A 412 9.51 -3.86 -17.07
N MET A 413 10.00 -2.71 -16.60
CA MET A 413 11.28 -2.14 -17.02
C MET A 413 12.43 -3.14 -16.81
N LYS A 414 12.43 -3.87 -15.69
CA LYS A 414 13.47 -4.86 -15.37
C LYS A 414 13.33 -6.17 -16.16
N SER A 415 12.11 -6.61 -16.47
CA SER A 415 11.88 -7.86 -17.23
C SER A 415 12.46 -7.85 -18.65
N VAL A 416 12.66 -6.66 -19.21
CA VAL A 416 13.06 -6.43 -20.59
C VAL A 416 14.58 -6.53 -20.78
N LYS A 417 15.38 -6.04 -19.83
CA LYS A 417 16.84 -6.02 -19.97
C LYS A 417 17.48 -7.38 -19.69
N ALA A 418 16.91 -8.18 -18.79
CA ALA A 418 17.33 -9.57 -18.58
C ALA A 418 17.25 -10.42 -19.87
N LYS A 419 16.47 -9.98 -20.87
CA LYS A 419 16.39 -10.59 -22.18
C LYS A 419 17.50 -10.13 -23.14
N ILE A 420 17.92 -8.87 -23.06
CA ILE A 420 19.00 -8.32 -23.91
C ILE A 420 20.34 -8.98 -23.54
N ILE A 421 20.60 -9.16 -22.24
CA ILE A 421 21.83 -9.78 -21.72
C ILE A 421 21.94 -11.28 -22.09
N LYS A 422 20.82 -11.97 -22.35
CA LYS A 422 20.81 -13.40 -22.75
C LYS A 422 20.87 -13.63 -24.27
N LEU A 423 20.76 -12.58 -25.08
CA LEU A 423 20.73 -12.65 -26.55
C LEU A 423 22.00 -12.08 -27.20
N ASN A 424 22.86 -11.44 -26.40
CA ASN A 424 24.27 -11.21 -26.70
C ASN A 424 25.08 -12.29 -25.99
#